data_AF-A0A9D8XSS2-F1
#
_entry.id   AF-A0A9D8XSS2-F1
#
_cell.length_a   1.000
_cell.length_b   1.000
_cell.length_c   1.000
_cell.angle_alpha   90.00
_cell.angle_beta   90.00
_cell.angle_gamma   90.00
#
_symmetry.space_group_name_H-M   'P 1'
#
loop_
_entity.id
_entity.type
_entity.pdbx_description
1 polymer ?
#
loop_
_entity_poly.entity_id
_entity_poly.type
_entity_poly.pdbx_seq_one_letter_code
_entity_poly.pdbx_strand_id
1 'polypeptide(L)'
;MNKSALQIARAAYQPKMPTALLGAVKVNEGAATQSVADQEDIQALFPNTYGQPYITFEPSDKQEKFEPINVGVILSGGQAPGGHNVIAGLFDGIKNIHPDSRLYGFILGPGGLVDHNYIELTADIVNDYRNT
;
A
#
# COMPACT_ATOMS: atom_id res chain seq x y z
N MET A 1 8.87 0.08 24.44
CA MET A 1 9.92 -0.95 24.27
C MET A 1 11.28 -0.31 24.35
N ASN A 2 12.27 -0.97 24.95
CA ASN A 2 13.66 -0.52 24.86
C ASN A 2 14.19 -0.83 23.45
N LYS A 3 14.44 0.20 22.64
CA LYS A 3 15.05 0.05 21.31
C LYS A 3 16.58 0.00 21.45
N SER A 4 17.21 -0.93 20.75
CA SER A 4 18.68 -0.95 20.65
C SER A 4 19.20 0.28 19.89
N ALA A 5 20.48 0.63 20.09
CA ALA A 5 21.11 1.72 19.34
C ALA A 5 21.01 1.51 17.81
N LEU A 6 21.11 0.27 17.35
CA LEU A 6 20.95 -0.09 15.94
C LEU A 6 19.51 0.15 15.45
N GLN A 7 18.50 -0.24 16.23
CA GLN A 7 17.10 0.01 15.88
C GLN A 7 16.80 1.51 15.80
N ILE A 8 17.35 2.31 16.72
CA ILE A 8 17.20 3.77 16.68
C ILE A 8 17.83 4.34 15.41
N ALA A 9 19.06 3.93 15.08
CA ALA A 9 19.73 4.36 13.86
C ALA A 9 18.99 3.91 12.59
N ARG A 10 18.45 2.68 12.60
CA ARG A 10 17.71 2.11 11.46
C ARG A 10 16.37 2.77 11.25
N ALA A 11 15.67 3.18 12.30
CA ALA A 11 14.42 3.92 12.21
C ALA A 11 14.58 5.27 11.48
N ALA A 12 15.76 5.89 11.54
CA ALA A 12 16.04 7.15 10.83
C ALA A 12 16.28 6.97 9.31
N TYR A 13 16.46 5.74 8.82
CA TYR A 13 16.66 5.49 7.39
C TYR A 13 15.43 5.91 6.57
N GLN A 14 15.67 6.71 5.53
CA GLN A 14 14.64 7.09 4.56
C GLN A 14 14.72 6.15 3.34
N PRO A 15 13.69 5.32 3.09
CA PRO A 15 13.63 4.46 1.92
C PRO A 15 13.73 5.27 0.62
N LYS A 16 14.46 4.73 -0.36
CA LYS A 16 14.57 5.34 -1.69
C LYS A 16 13.26 5.13 -2.46
N MET A 17 12.73 6.21 -3.02
CA MET A 17 11.51 6.18 -3.84
C MET A 17 11.85 6.39 -5.32
N PRO A 18 11.11 5.77 -6.26
CA PRO A 18 11.19 6.11 -7.67
C PRO A 18 10.88 7.59 -7.88
N THR A 19 11.64 8.28 -8.74
CA THR A 19 11.47 9.71 -9.00
C THR A 19 10.05 10.07 -9.45
N ALA A 20 9.41 9.19 -10.22
CA ALA A 20 8.03 9.37 -10.67
C ALA A 20 7.02 9.48 -9.51
N LEU A 21 7.31 8.90 -8.34
CA LEU A 21 6.40 8.88 -7.19
C LEU A 21 6.67 10.00 -6.17
N LEU A 22 7.62 10.90 -6.45
CA LEU A 22 7.96 12.01 -5.54
C LEU A 22 6.97 13.19 -5.62
N GLY A 23 6.08 13.20 -6.60
CA GLY A 23 5.11 14.28 -6.82
C GLY A 23 3.81 13.76 -7.39
N ALA A 24 3.05 14.64 -8.05
CA ALA A 24 1.85 14.21 -8.75
C ALA A 24 2.20 13.30 -9.93
N VAL A 25 1.32 12.34 -10.19
CA VAL A 25 1.50 11.32 -11.23
C VAL A 25 0.39 11.39 -12.25
N LYS A 26 0.73 11.13 -13.51
CA LYS A 26 -0.21 10.80 -14.57
C LYS A 26 -0.20 9.29 -14.76
N VAL A 27 -1.40 8.71 -14.80
CA VAL A 27 -1.61 7.31 -15.13
C VAL A 27 -1.63 7.15 -16.65
N ASN A 28 -0.85 6.20 -17.18
CA ASN A 28 -0.93 5.79 -18.56
C ASN A 28 -1.32 4.31 -18.64
N GLU A 29 -2.39 4.02 -19.37
CA GLU A 29 -2.88 2.67 -19.61
C GLU A 29 -2.18 2.08 -20.84
N GLY A 30 -1.64 0.87 -20.68
CA GLY A 30 -1.01 0.08 -21.72
C GLY A 30 -1.97 -0.88 -22.40
N ALA A 31 -1.42 -1.97 -22.96
CA ALA A 31 -2.21 -3.02 -23.57
C ALA A 31 -3.00 -3.83 -22.52
N ALA A 32 -4.17 -4.32 -22.93
CA ALA A 32 -4.98 -5.27 -22.16
C ALA A 32 -4.18 -6.55 -21.87
N THR A 33 -4.37 -7.11 -20.68
CA THR A 33 -3.70 -8.34 -20.26
C THR A 33 -4.48 -9.60 -20.63
N GLN A 34 -3.85 -10.76 -20.51
CA GLN A 34 -4.51 -12.07 -20.62
C GLN A 34 -3.96 -12.99 -19.53
N SER A 35 -4.73 -14.01 -19.15
CA SER A 35 -4.21 -15.08 -18.29
C SER A 35 -3.13 -15.88 -19.02
N VAL A 36 -2.21 -16.47 -18.25
CA VAL A 36 -1.12 -17.30 -18.78
C VAL A 36 -1.68 -18.56 -19.48
N ALA A 37 -2.80 -19.09 -18.99
CA ALA A 37 -3.54 -20.22 -19.55
C ALA A 37 -5.05 -20.06 -19.28
N ASP A 38 -5.86 -20.94 -19.88
CA ASP A 38 -7.30 -21.09 -19.62
C ASP A 38 -8.11 -19.80 -19.83
N GLN A 39 -7.84 -19.08 -20.93
CA GLN A 39 -8.38 -17.74 -21.16
C GLN A 39 -9.91 -17.69 -21.11
N GLU A 40 -10.60 -18.65 -21.73
CA GLU A 40 -12.06 -18.70 -21.75
C GLU A 40 -12.65 -18.89 -20.34
N ASP A 41 -12.12 -19.87 -19.58
CA ASP A 41 -12.60 -20.20 -18.23
C ASP A 41 -12.31 -19.07 -17.23
N ILE A 42 -11.10 -18.51 -17.26
CA ILE A 42 -10.70 -17.41 -16.37
C ILE A 42 -11.49 -16.13 -16.69
N GLN A 43 -11.73 -15.85 -17.98
CA GLN A 43 -12.57 -14.71 -18.36
C GLN A 43 -14.00 -14.87 -17.87
N ALA A 44 -14.57 -16.09 -17.94
CA ALA A 44 -15.91 -16.36 -17.43
C ALA A 44 -16.01 -16.18 -15.90
N LEU A 45 -14.96 -16.54 -15.15
CA LEU A 45 -14.90 -16.39 -13.69
C LEU A 45 -14.73 -14.93 -13.24
N PHE A 46 -14.05 -14.09 -14.02
CA PHE A 46 -13.70 -12.71 -13.66
C PHE A 46 -14.25 -11.67 -14.66
N PRO A 47 -15.57 -11.61 -14.88
CA PRO A 47 -16.18 -10.82 -15.96
C PRO A 47 -15.94 -9.30 -15.84
N ASN A 48 -15.66 -8.81 -14.63
CA ASN A 48 -15.48 -7.38 -14.36
C ASN A 48 -14.01 -6.94 -14.33
N THR A 49 -13.06 -7.87 -14.31
CA THR A 49 -11.63 -7.57 -14.08
C THR A 49 -10.69 -8.25 -15.04
N TYR A 50 -11.15 -9.25 -15.81
CA TYR A 50 -10.32 -9.90 -16.82
C TYR A 50 -9.90 -8.91 -17.91
N GLY A 51 -8.61 -8.92 -18.25
CA GLY A 51 -8.07 -8.09 -19.32
C GLY A 51 -7.77 -6.62 -18.96
N GLN A 52 -7.80 -6.25 -17.68
CA GLN A 52 -7.37 -4.91 -17.26
C GLN A 52 -5.95 -4.59 -17.76
N PRO A 53 -5.68 -3.35 -18.20
CA PRO A 53 -4.41 -3.01 -18.84
C PRO A 53 -3.27 -2.88 -17.83
N TYR A 54 -2.04 -2.99 -18.33
CA TYR A 54 -0.88 -2.54 -17.56
C TYR A 54 -0.97 -1.04 -17.29
N ILE A 55 -0.54 -0.62 -16.10
CA ILE A 55 -0.47 0.79 -15.73
C ILE A 55 0.99 1.21 -15.57
N THR A 56 1.35 2.36 -16.15
CA THR A 56 2.60 3.06 -15.87
C THR A 56 2.32 4.45 -15.33
N PHE A 57 3.26 4.95 -14.52
CA PHE A 57 3.19 6.28 -13.95
C PHE A 57 4.26 7.19 -14.56
N GLU A 58 3.84 8.37 -14.99
CA GLU A 58 4.73 9.44 -15.42
C GLU A 58 4.60 10.64 -14.46
N PRO A 59 5.68 11.42 -14.27
CA PRO A 59 5.59 12.68 -13.53
C PRO A 59 4.54 13.60 -14.14
N SER A 60 3.84 14.34 -13.27
CA SER A 60 2.83 15.33 -13.65
C SER A 60 2.94 16.55 -12.76
N ASP A 61 2.70 17.73 -13.30
CA ASP A 61 2.57 18.97 -12.52
C ASP A 61 1.12 19.21 -12.06
N LYS A 62 0.17 18.39 -12.50
CA LYS A 62 -1.25 18.51 -12.12
C LYS A 62 -1.48 17.85 -10.78
N GLN A 63 -1.60 18.67 -9.74
CA GLN A 63 -1.97 18.21 -8.41
C GLN A 63 -3.48 18.30 -8.22
N GLU A 64 -4.13 17.16 -8.13
CA GLU A 64 -5.54 17.08 -7.77
C GLU A 64 -5.69 17.00 -6.25
N LYS A 65 -6.77 17.62 -5.75
CA LYS A 65 -7.17 17.46 -4.36
C LYS A 65 -8.16 16.32 -4.29
N PHE A 66 -7.93 15.42 -3.35
CA PHE A 66 -8.80 14.29 -3.09
C PHE A 66 -9.44 14.43 -1.71
N GLU A 67 -10.65 13.92 -1.58
CA GLU A 67 -11.29 13.76 -0.29
C GLU A 67 -10.53 12.75 0.59
N PRO A 68 -10.66 12.81 1.92
CA PRO A 68 -10.07 11.82 2.82
C PRO A 68 -10.48 10.40 2.44
N ILE A 69 -9.51 9.48 2.46
CA ILE A 69 -9.76 8.06 2.19
C ILE A 69 -9.51 7.20 3.42
N ASN A 70 -10.29 6.13 3.55
CA ASN A 70 -10.07 5.08 4.52
C ASN A 70 -9.50 3.86 3.80
N VAL A 71 -8.32 3.40 4.24
CA VAL A 71 -7.63 2.25 3.64
C VAL A 71 -7.50 1.14 4.67
N GLY A 72 -7.83 -0.08 4.25
CA GLY A 72 -7.60 -1.30 5.01
C GLY A 72 -6.34 -2.03 4.53
N VAL A 73 -5.50 -2.51 5.44
CA VAL A 73 -4.31 -3.30 5.12
C VAL A 73 -4.28 -4.63 5.87
N ILE A 74 -3.90 -5.68 5.16
CA ILE A 74 -3.82 -7.06 5.67
C ILE A 74 -2.44 -7.61 5.33
N LEU A 75 -1.70 -8.09 6.34
CA LEU A 75 -0.55 -8.95 6.15
C LEU A 75 -1.02 -10.41 6.12
N SER A 76 -0.84 -11.09 5.00
CA SER A 76 -1.31 -12.46 4.78
C SER A 76 -0.15 -13.42 4.57
N GLY A 77 -0.26 -14.63 5.13
CA GLY A 77 0.75 -15.69 5.00
C GLY A 77 1.92 -15.56 5.99
N GLY A 78 3.05 -16.14 5.61
CA GLY A 78 4.28 -16.13 6.42
C GLY A 78 4.93 -14.74 6.48
N GLN A 79 5.71 -14.50 7.52
CA GLN A 79 6.42 -13.23 7.70
C GLN A 79 7.56 -13.09 6.67
N ALA A 80 7.69 -11.90 6.10
CA ALA A 80 8.81 -11.51 5.24
C ALA A 80 9.37 -10.16 5.70
N PRO A 81 10.72 -9.99 5.74
CA PRO A 81 11.33 -8.71 6.06
C PRO A 81 10.86 -7.60 5.11
N GLY A 82 10.44 -6.46 5.67
CA GLY A 82 9.97 -5.29 4.91
C GLY A 82 8.45 -5.08 4.88
N GLY A 83 7.65 -6.02 5.43
CA GLY A 83 6.19 -5.84 5.52
C GLY A 83 5.78 -4.55 6.24
N HIS A 84 6.49 -4.16 7.31
CA HIS A 84 6.24 -2.89 8.00
C HIS A 84 6.54 -1.66 7.13
N ASN A 85 7.51 -1.74 6.21
CA ASN A 85 7.79 -0.63 5.29
C ASN A 85 6.70 -0.45 4.23
N VAL A 86 6.00 -1.52 3.85
CA VAL A 86 4.80 -1.40 3.00
C VAL A 86 3.71 -0.61 3.73
N ILE A 87 3.45 -0.94 4.99
CA ILE A 87 2.48 -0.23 5.84
C ILE A 87 2.90 1.24 6.03
N ALA A 88 4.18 1.50 6.30
CA ALA A 88 4.70 2.85 6.45
C ALA A 88 4.55 3.68 5.17
N GLY A 89 4.85 3.08 4.00
CA GLY A 89 4.67 3.73 2.69
C GLY A 89 3.20 4.01 2.37
N LEU A 90 2.29 3.09 2.70
CA LEU A 90 0.85 3.32 2.57
C LEU A 90 0.39 4.48 3.46
N PHE A 91 0.81 4.49 4.74
CA PHE A 91 0.49 5.57 5.67
C PHE A 91 0.98 6.92 5.15
N ASP A 92 2.24 7.02 4.73
CA ASP A 92 2.80 8.26 4.19
C ASP A 92 2.09 8.70 2.91
N GLY A 93 1.79 7.75 2.02
CA GLY A 93 1.08 7.99 0.77
C GLY A 93 -0.31 8.57 0.98
N ILE A 94 -1.15 7.94 1.81
CA ILE A 94 -2.51 8.43 2.04
C ILE A 94 -2.54 9.75 2.81
N LYS A 95 -1.58 9.99 3.71
CA LYS A 95 -1.46 11.26 4.44
C LYS A 95 -1.00 12.39 3.52
N ASN A 96 -0.18 12.08 2.51
CA ASN A 96 0.21 13.04 1.48
C ASN A 96 -0.95 13.38 0.52
N ILE A 97 -1.85 12.43 0.26
CA ILE A 97 -3.09 12.66 -0.50
C ILE A 97 -4.02 13.58 0.29
N HIS A 98 -4.31 13.23 1.55
CA HIS A 98 -5.12 14.04 2.45
C HIS A 98 -4.78 13.74 3.92
N PRO A 99 -4.52 14.75 4.79
CA PRO A 99 -4.09 14.53 6.17
C PRO A 99 -5.11 13.79 7.03
N ASP A 100 -6.40 13.93 6.72
CA ASP A 100 -7.49 13.24 7.44
C ASP A 100 -7.72 11.79 7.00
N SER A 101 -7.00 11.30 5.97
CA SER A 101 -7.07 9.88 5.55
C SER A 101 -6.64 8.95 6.68
N ARG A 102 -7.25 7.77 6.78
CA ARG A 102 -7.00 6.81 7.87
C ARG A 102 -6.60 5.45 7.33
N LEU A 103 -5.68 4.80 8.05
CA LEU A 103 -5.20 3.46 7.74
C LEU A 103 -5.63 2.49 8.84
N TYR A 104 -6.24 1.37 8.45
CA TYR A 104 -6.73 0.34 9.36
C TYR A 104 -6.00 -0.97 9.11
N GLY A 105 -5.35 -1.52 10.14
CA GLY A 105 -4.66 -2.81 10.07
C GLY A 105 -5.53 -3.92 10.64
N PHE A 106 -5.86 -4.93 9.82
CA PHE A 106 -6.62 -6.09 10.27
C PHE A 106 -5.73 -7.11 10.97
N ILE A 107 -6.20 -7.60 12.11
CA ILE A 107 -5.43 -8.44 13.02
C ILE A 107 -5.52 -9.90 12.60
N LEU A 108 -4.38 -10.61 12.60
CA LEU A 108 -4.27 -12.04 12.22
C LEU A 108 -4.71 -12.36 10.78
N GLY A 109 -4.41 -11.45 9.84
CA GLY A 109 -4.61 -11.68 8.41
C GLY A 109 -6.08 -11.55 7.98
N PRO A 110 -6.53 -12.32 6.96
CA PRO A 110 -7.91 -12.23 6.47
C PRO A 110 -8.99 -12.53 7.52
N GLY A 111 -8.65 -13.30 8.57
CA GLY A 111 -9.56 -13.55 9.70
C GLY A 111 -10.00 -12.25 10.38
N GLY A 112 -9.08 -11.30 10.58
CA GLY A 112 -9.42 -10.00 11.17
C GLY A 112 -10.39 -9.18 10.32
N LEU A 113 -10.36 -9.31 8.99
CA LEU A 113 -11.35 -8.68 8.12
C LEU A 113 -12.73 -9.27 8.32
N VAL A 114 -12.83 -10.61 8.32
CA VAL A 114 -14.10 -11.32 8.52
C VAL A 114 -14.69 -11.02 9.90
N ASP A 115 -13.86 -11.04 10.94
CA ASP A 115 -14.25 -10.87 12.34
C ASP A 115 -14.40 -9.40 12.76
N HIS A 116 -14.23 -8.45 11.84
CA HIS A 116 -14.23 -7.00 12.13
C HIS A 116 -13.23 -6.62 13.24
N ASN A 117 -12.08 -7.31 13.27
CA ASN A 117 -11.01 -7.10 14.23
C ASN A 117 -9.84 -6.35 13.58
N TYR A 118 -9.81 -5.04 13.80
CA TYR A 118 -8.80 -4.14 13.28
C TYR A 118 -8.49 -3.00 14.25
N ILE A 119 -7.34 -2.36 14.04
CA ILE A 119 -6.98 -1.13 14.75
C ILE A 119 -6.65 -0.03 13.73
N GLU A 120 -6.84 1.22 14.12
CA GLU A 120 -6.30 2.34 13.35
C GLU A 120 -4.78 2.42 13.55
N LEU A 121 -4.04 2.48 12.44
CA LEU A 121 -2.59 2.64 12.43
C LEU A 121 -2.26 4.13 12.44
N THR A 122 -1.96 4.66 13.63
CA THR A 122 -1.60 6.06 13.83
C THR A 122 -0.11 6.31 13.54
N ALA A 123 0.29 7.59 13.47
CA ALA A 123 1.69 7.97 13.27
C ALA A 123 2.60 7.36 14.36
N ASP A 124 2.17 7.38 15.62
CA ASP A 124 2.95 6.83 16.74
C ASP A 124 3.18 5.33 16.58
N ILE A 125 2.14 4.58 16.18
CA ILE A 125 2.25 3.15 15.90
C ILE A 125 3.20 2.94 14.71
N VAL A 126 2.94 3.56 13.56
CA VAL A 126 3.73 3.34 12.34
C VAL A 126 5.20 3.69 12.55
N ASN A 127 5.50 4.79 13.24
CA ASN A 127 6.87 5.23 13.53
C ASN A 127 7.65 4.24 14.39
N ASP A 128 6.99 3.45 15.23
CA ASP A 128 7.64 2.41 16.02
C ASP A 128 8.12 1.22 15.19
N TYR A 129 7.52 0.99 14.02
CA TYR A 129 7.82 -0.16 13.14
C TYR A 129 8.57 0.19 11.85
N ARG A 130 8.87 1.47 11.59
CA ARG A 130 9.64 1.88 10.40
C ARG A 130 11.00 1.17 10.37
N ASN A 131 11.27 0.51 9.25
CA ASN A 131 12.51 -0.21 8.96
C ASN A 131 12.80 -1.38 9.91
N THR A 132 11.76 -1.99 10.49
CA THR A 132 11.83 -3.19 11.35
C THR A 132 11.38 -4.45 10.63
#